data_AF-A0A7X8DHX6-F1
#
_entry.id   AF-A0A7X8DHX6-F1
#
_cell.length_a   1.000
_cell.length_b   1.000
_cell.length_c   1.000
_cell.angle_alpha   90.00
_cell.angle_beta   90.00
_cell.angle_gamma   90.00
#
_symmetry.space_group_name_H-M   'P 1'
#
loop_
_entity.id
_entity.type
_entity.pdbx_description
1 polymer ?
#
loop_
_entity_poly.entity_id
_entity_poly.type
_entity_poly.pdbx_seq_one_letter_code
_entity_poly.pdbx_strand_id
1 'polypeptide(L)'
;MLRSILRIINRDGYISRSQLAKELNILQDIVDEGIMQLLRRGYLLEENTGEGCATFCVKCPFAKNCSKEIVKTFKISAKGERYLKNR
;
A
#
# COMPACT_ATOMS: atom_id res chain seq x y z
N MET A 1 0.13 -16.77 -1.49
CA MET A 1 -0.37 -15.57 -0.78
C MET A 1 0.51 -14.34 -1.05
N LEU A 2 1.78 -14.25 -0.59
CA LEU A 2 2.63 -13.06 -0.82
C LEU A 2 2.76 -12.63 -2.29
N ARG A 3 2.97 -13.59 -3.21
CA ARG A 3 3.01 -13.31 -4.66
C ARG A 3 1.67 -12.75 -5.17
N SER A 4 0.55 -13.22 -4.64
CA SER A 4 -0.78 -12.75 -5.02
C SER A 4 -0.99 -11.30 -4.58
N ILE A 5 -0.60 -10.95 -3.35
CA ILE A 5 -0.59 -9.56 -2.86
C ILE A 5 0.26 -8.69 -3.78
N LEU A 6 1.51 -9.09 -4.05
CA LEU A 6 2.43 -8.34 -4.90
C LEU A 6 1.87 -8.16 -6.33
N ARG A 7 1.24 -9.19 -6.89
CA ARG A 7 0.61 -9.11 -8.22
C ARG A 7 -0.57 -8.15 -8.28
N ILE A 8 -1.42 -8.16 -7.25
CA ILE A 8 -2.57 -7.26 -7.17
C ILE A 8 -2.09 -5.81 -7.05
N ILE A 9 -1.10 -5.54 -6.19
CA ILE A 9 -0.48 -4.22 -6.07
C ILE A 9 0.12 -3.77 -7.42
N ASN A 10 0.78 -4.69 -8.15
CA ASN A 10 1.33 -4.37 -9.47
C ASN A 10 0.27 -3.99 -10.50
N ARG A 11 -0.85 -4.71 -10.47
CA ARG A 11 -1.95 -4.56 -11.43
C ARG A 11 -2.71 -3.26 -11.20
N ASP A 12 -3.01 -2.96 -9.94
CA ASP A 12 -3.96 -1.89 -9.59
C ASP A 12 -3.26 -0.59 -9.16
N GLY A 13 -1.97 -0.65 -8.81
CA GLY A 13 -1.17 0.47 -8.34
C GLY A 13 -1.58 0.95 -6.95
N TYR A 14 -2.78 1.55 -6.84
CA TYR A 14 -3.36 2.02 -5.58
C TYR A 14 -4.50 1.10 -5.16
N ILE A 15 -4.26 0.29 -4.12
CA ILE A 15 -5.27 -0.59 -3.54
C ILE A 15 -5.25 -0.53 -2.01
N SER A 16 -6.44 -0.50 -1.41
CA SER A 16 -6.60 -0.52 0.05
C SER A 16 -6.43 -1.93 0.60
N ARG A 17 -6.03 -2.04 1.88
CA ARG A 17 -5.93 -3.33 2.60
C ARG A 17 -7.24 -4.10 2.60
N SER A 18 -8.37 -3.40 2.76
CA SER A 18 -9.70 -3.99 2.78
C SER A 18 -10.08 -4.59 1.41
N GLN A 19 -9.70 -3.93 0.33
CA GLN A 19 -9.95 -4.42 -1.03
C GLN A 19 -9.05 -5.61 -1.37
N LEU A 20 -7.78 -5.57 -0.98
CA LEU A 20 -6.84 -6.71 -1.05
C LEU A 20 -7.39 -7.93 -0.30
N ALA A 21 -7.85 -7.74 0.93
CA ALA A 21 -8.42 -8.78 1.77
C ALA A 21 -9.65 -9.43 1.12
N LYS A 22 -10.55 -8.59 0.56
CA LYS A 22 -11.74 -9.03 -0.14
C LYS A 22 -11.42 -9.83 -1.41
N GLU A 23 -10.48 -9.35 -2.24
CA GLU A 23 -10.11 -10.03 -3.48
C GLU A 23 -9.41 -11.38 -3.22
N LEU A 24 -8.58 -11.43 -2.17
CA LEU A 24 -7.86 -12.64 -1.79
C LEU A 24 -8.69 -13.58 -0.90
N ASN A 25 -9.88 -13.17 -0.48
CA ASN A 25 -10.73 -13.86 0.48
C ASN A 25 -9.98 -14.26 1.77
N ILE A 26 -9.25 -13.30 2.35
CA ILE A 26 -8.47 -13.47 3.59
C ILE A 26 -8.73 -12.31 4.56
N LEU A 27 -8.32 -12.47 5.82
CA LEU A 27 -8.41 -11.42 6.83
C LEU A 27 -7.44 -10.27 6.54
N GLN A 28 -7.82 -9.05 6.93
CA GLN A 28 -6.96 -7.87 6.79
C GLN A 28 -5.63 -8.03 7.53
N ASP A 29 -5.64 -8.63 8.72
CA ASP A 29 -4.41 -8.87 9.49
C ASP A 29 -3.39 -9.74 8.72
N ILE A 30 -3.88 -10.71 7.93
CA ILE A 30 -3.04 -11.56 7.07
C ILE A 30 -2.48 -10.75 5.89
N VAL A 31 -3.27 -9.81 5.35
CA VAL A 31 -2.79 -8.86 4.32
C VAL A 31 -1.68 -7.98 4.91
N ASP A 32 -1.87 -7.45 6.11
CA ASP A 32 -0.89 -6.59 6.79
C ASP A 32 0.42 -7.32 7.07
N GLU A 33 0.34 -8.56 7.58
CA GLU A 33 1.52 -9.40 7.75
C GLU A 33 2.22 -9.64 6.42
N GLY A 34 1.45 -9.94 5.36
CA GLY A 34 1.98 -10.17 4.02
C GLY A 34 2.71 -8.94 3.45
N ILE A 35 2.13 -7.75 3.61
CA ILE A 35 2.76 -6.48 3.20
C ILE A 35 4.05 -6.24 4.00
N MET A 36 4.04 -6.44 5.31
CA MET A 36 5.24 -6.30 6.15
C MET A 36 6.36 -7.25 5.72
N GLN A 37 6.02 -8.50 5.39
CA GLN A 37 7.01 -9.47 4.89
C GLN A 37 7.58 -9.05 3.52
N LEU A 38 6.75 -8.52 2.62
CA LEU A 38 7.19 -8.03 1.32
C LEU A 38 8.12 -6.80 1.45
N LEU A 39 7.83 -5.89 2.38
CA LEU A 39 8.68 -4.75 2.73
C LEU A 39 10.04 -5.21 3.28
N ARG A 40 10.04 -6.06 4.31
CA ARG A 40 11.28 -6.59 4.91
C ARG A 40 12.17 -7.31 3.90
N ARG A 41 11.57 -7.97 2.91
CA ARG A 41 12.28 -8.67 1.83
C ARG A 41 12.70 -7.76 0.68
N GLY A 42 12.28 -6.50 0.68
CA GLY A 42 12.59 -5.50 -0.34
C GLY A 42 11.86 -5.70 -1.66
N TYR A 43 10.68 -6.35 -1.65
CA TYR A 43 9.80 -6.48 -2.81
C TYR A 43 8.85 -5.29 -2.96
N LEU A 44 8.49 -4.66 -1.84
CA LEU A 44 7.77 -3.38 -1.79
C LEU A 44 8.66 -2.29 -1.21
N LEU A 45 8.34 -1.04 -1.57
CA LEU A 45 8.92 0.17 -1.00
C LEU A 45 7.75 1.03 -0.49
N GLU A 46 7.90 1.61 0.70
CA GLU A 46 6.94 2.58 1.23
C GLU A 46 7.14 3.93 0.50
N GLU A 47 6.04 4.53 0.06
CA GLU A 47 6.02 5.87 -0.52
C GLU A 47 5.41 6.85 0.48
N ASN A 48 6.16 7.92 0.77
CA ASN A 48 5.70 9.00 1.63
C ASN A 48 4.75 9.92 0.86
N THR A 49 3.51 9.48 0.63
CA THR A 49 2.47 10.27 -0.06
C THR A 49 1.91 11.46 0.75
N GLY A 50 2.56 11.85 1.86
CA GLY A 50 2.05 12.84 2.81
C GLY A 50 2.73 14.20 2.82
N GLU A 51 3.98 14.32 2.36
CA GLU A 51 4.77 15.54 2.59
C GLU A 51 4.24 16.77 1.83
N GLY A 52 3.51 16.58 0.73
CA GLY A 52 2.96 17.67 -0.08
C GLY A 52 1.50 18.06 0.19
N CYS A 53 0.69 17.21 0.84
CA CYS A 53 -0.75 17.47 1.02
C CYS A 53 -1.08 18.19 2.34
N ALA A 54 -0.16 18.10 3.32
CA ALA A 54 -0.39 18.67 4.65
C ALA A 54 -0.56 20.21 4.63
N THR A 55 0.13 20.92 3.74
CA THR A 55 0.15 22.39 3.72
C THR A 55 -1.19 23.03 3.38
N PHE A 56 -2.01 22.41 2.51
CA PHE A 56 -3.35 22.92 2.21
C PHE A 56 -4.35 22.55 3.31
N CYS A 57 -4.25 21.33 3.85
CA CYS A 57 -5.11 20.87 4.93
C CYS A 57 -4.91 21.69 6.21
N VAL A 58 -3.69 22.12 6.54
CA VAL A 58 -3.40 22.96 7.74
C VAL A 58 -4.15 24.30 7.72
N LYS A 59 -4.45 24.86 6.54
CA LYS A 59 -5.20 26.12 6.39
C LYS A 59 -6.72 25.92 6.23
N CYS A 60 -7.19 24.68 6.16
CA CYS A 60 -8.61 24.39 6.03
C CYS A 60 -9.32 24.65 7.37
N PRO A 61 -10.38 25.48 7.43
CA PRO A 61 -11.15 25.71 8.66
C PRO A 61 -11.76 24.42 9.25
N PHE A 62 -11.95 23.40 8.40
CA PHE A 62 -12.48 22.09 8.77
C PHE A 62 -11.39 21.04 9.02
N ALA A 63 -10.11 21.41 9.03
CA ALA A 63 -9.00 20.47 9.19
C ALA A 63 -9.15 19.58 10.42
N LYS A 64 -9.61 20.16 11.54
CA LYS A 64 -9.84 19.44 12.81
C LYS A 64 -10.96 18.39 12.73
N ASN A 65 -11.85 18.51 11.75
CA ASN A 65 -12.97 17.59 11.50
C ASN A 65 -12.73 16.72 10.25
N CYS A 66 -11.54 16.82 9.63
CA CYS A 66 -11.22 16.08 8.42
C CYS A 66 -10.62 14.72 8.80
N SER A 67 -11.38 13.64 8.66
CA SER A 67 -10.93 12.26 8.92
C SER A 67 -9.99 11.69 7.84
N LYS A 68 -9.33 12.54 7.08
CA LYS A 68 -8.48 12.14 5.95
C LYS A 68 -7.11 11.77 6.49
N GLU A 69 -6.95 10.52 6.91
CA GLU A 69 -5.64 9.98 7.28
C GLU A 69 -4.69 10.02 6.09
N ILE A 70 -3.43 10.39 6.36
CA ILE A 70 -2.36 10.23 5.37
C ILE A 70 -2.17 8.74 5.14
N VAL A 71 -2.67 8.26 4.02
CA VAL A 71 -2.56 6.85 3.65
C VAL A 71 -1.13 6.55 3.23
N LYS A 72 -0.49 5.60 3.94
CA LYS A 72 0.78 5.01 3.53
C LYS A 72 0.55 4.26 2.22
N THR A 73 1.26 4.65 1.17
CA THR A 73 1.20 3.96 -0.12
C THR A 73 2.47 3.13 -0.31
N PHE A 74 2.38 2.12 -1.18
CA PHE A 74 3.49 1.22 -1.46
C PHE A 74 3.68 1.11 -2.96
N LYS A 75 4.93 1.11 -3.41
CA LYS A 75 5.30 0.76 -4.79
C LYS A 75 6.07 -0.54 -4.84
N ILE A 76 6.02 -1.21 -5.99
CA ILE A 76 6.85 -2.39 -6.25
C ILE A 76 8.28 -1.96 -6.51
N SER A 77 9.23 -2.66 -5.89
CA SER A 77 10.65 -2.45 -6.14
C SER A 77 11.09 -3.11 -7.45
N ALA A 78 12.23 -2.71 -8.01
CA ALA A 78 12.82 -3.41 -9.15
C ALA A 78 13.09 -4.91 -8.88
N LYS A 79 13.22 -5.32 -7.60
CA LYS A 79 13.33 -6.73 -7.20
C LYS A 79 11.97 -7.42 -7.28
N GLY A 80 10.89 -6.75 -6.84
CA GLY A 80 9.52 -7.24 -6.97
C GLY A 80 9.09 -7.43 -8.42
N GLU A 81 9.41 -6.46 -9.29
CA GLU A 81 9.17 -6.55 -10.73
C GLU A 81 9.82 -7.80 -11.35
N ARG A 82 11.11 -7.99 -11.07
CA ARG A 82 11.86 -9.17 -11.56
C ARG A 82 11.28 -10.47 -11.04
N TYR A 83 10.85 -10.50 -9.77
CA TYR A 83 10.21 -11.66 -9.19
C TYR A 83 8.87 -12.01 -9.86
N LEU A 84 8.09 -11.01 -10.29
CA LEU A 84 6.84 -11.23 -11.01
C LEU A 84 7.05 -11.66 -12.46
N LYS A 85 8.15 -11.24 -13.11
CA LYS A 85 8.45 -11.58 -14.52
C LYS A 85 9.05 -12.97 -14.72
N ASN A 86 9.79 -13.48 -13.73
CA ASN A 86 10.57 -14.72 -13.87
C ASN A 86 9.82 -16.01 -13.49
N ARG A 87 8.50 -15.95 -13.23
CA ARG A 87 7.66 -17.10 -12.83
C ARG A 87 6.21 -16.88 -13.20
#